data_AF-A0A932HGA0-F1
#
_entry.id   AF-A0A932HGA0-F1
#
_cell.length_a   1.000
_cell.length_b   1.000
_cell.length_c   1.000
_cell.angle_alpha   90.00
_cell.angle_beta   90.00
_cell.angle_gamma   90.00
#
_symmetry.space_group_name_H-M   'P 1'
#
loop_
_entity.id
_entity.type
_entity.pdbx_description
1 polymer ?
#
loop_
_entity_poly.entity_id
_entity_poly.type
_entity_poly.pdbx_seq_one_letter_code
_entity_poly.pdbx_strand_id
1 'polypeptide(L)'
;MLLFCCALSLTACARGGEQAGGEAAALNLADVAGKWTVQGMAEGSDSVLITYEVNATATTEGWTIVLPGRDPMALHVTTGGDSVVTHVGPFESVLRPGTQVTTESVMRLVNGQLEGTVVAHYQTAGADSVVRLRQRGTRAQ
;
A
#
# COMPACT_ATOMS: atom_id res chain seq x y z
N MET A 1 7.54 29.20 -63.90
CA MET A 1 6.79 28.20 -63.12
C MET A 1 7.79 27.18 -62.62
N LEU A 2 7.73 26.90 -61.30
CA LEU A 2 8.64 26.09 -60.48
C LEU A 2 10.02 26.70 -60.18
N LEU A 3 10.57 26.63 -58.96
CA LEU A 3 10.01 26.36 -57.63
C LEU A 3 11.16 26.70 -56.65
N PHE A 4 10.81 27.40 -55.58
CA PHE A 4 11.63 27.67 -54.40
C PHE A 4 12.24 26.38 -53.83
N CYS A 5 13.53 26.37 -53.44
CA CYS A 5 14.04 25.37 -52.50
C CYS A 5 15.11 26.00 -51.60
N CYS A 6 14.64 26.64 -50.52
CA CYS A 6 15.46 27.01 -49.36
C CYS A 6 16.00 25.74 -48.69
N ALA A 7 17.31 25.66 -48.50
CA ALA A 7 17.93 24.69 -47.59
C ALA A 7 18.76 25.44 -46.56
N LEU A 8 18.12 25.77 -45.44
CA LEU A 8 18.74 26.17 -44.19
C LEU A 8 17.84 25.67 -43.07
N SER A 9 18.34 24.75 -42.26
CA SER A 9 18.26 24.82 -40.79
C SER A 9 18.92 23.62 -40.14
N LEU A 10 19.75 23.92 -39.13
CA LEU A 10 20.25 22.98 -38.13
C LEU A 10 19.07 22.28 -37.43
N THR A 11 19.22 21.02 -37.06
CA THR A 11 18.41 20.43 -35.98
C THR A 11 19.28 19.51 -35.13
N ALA A 12 19.75 20.06 -34.01
CA ALA A 12 20.08 19.27 -32.84
C ALA A 12 18.77 18.71 -32.26
N CYS A 13 18.74 17.41 -31.96
CA CYS A 13 17.76 16.80 -31.07
C CYS A 13 18.47 15.73 -30.26
N ALA A 14 19.06 16.14 -29.13
CA ALA A 14 19.06 15.28 -27.96
C ALA A 14 17.59 15.20 -27.49
N ARG A 15 16.93 14.08 -27.72
CA ARG A 15 15.62 13.79 -27.12
C ARG A 15 15.79 12.60 -26.20
N GLY A 16 15.37 12.84 -24.96
CA GLY A 16 15.66 12.04 -23.79
C GLY A 16 15.29 10.57 -23.90
N GLY A 17 15.96 9.79 -23.04
CA GLY A 17 15.61 8.41 -22.79
C GLY A 17 14.14 8.31 -22.42
N GLU A 18 13.39 7.67 -23.31
CA GLU A 18 12.13 7.05 -22.99
C GLU A 18 12.45 5.94 -22.00
N GLN A 19 12.27 6.19 -20.70
CA GLN A 19 12.22 5.12 -19.72
C GLN A 19 11.04 4.23 -20.11
N ALA A 20 11.36 3.07 -20.68
CA ALA A 20 10.41 2.01 -20.91
C ALA A 20 9.69 1.71 -19.59
N GLY A 21 8.39 2.05 -19.54
CA GLY A 21 7.48 1.53 -18.53
C GLY A 21 7.36 0.04 -18.76
N GLY A 22 8.26 -0.73 -18.17
CA GLY A 22 8.08 -2.17 -18.02
C GLY A 22 6.80 -2.38 -17.23
N GLU A 23 5.89 -3.20 -17.77
CA GLU A 23 4.73 -3.69 -17.05
C GLU A 23 5.23 -4.29 -15.73
N ALA A 24 4.84 -3.68 -14.60
CA ALA A 24 5.25 -4.16 -13.29
C ALA A 24 4.77 -5.62 -13.17
N ALA A 25 5.69 -6.52 -12.84
CA ALA A 25 5.36 -7.94 -12.71
C ALA A 25 4.20 -8.10 -11.71
N ALA A 26 3.21 -8.90 -12.08
CA ALA A 26 2.10 -9.20 -11.20
C ALA A 26 2.61 -9.84 -9.89
N LEU A 27 2.05 -9.43 -8.76
CA LEU A 27 2.42 -9.95 -7.47
C LEU A 27 2.04 -11.43 -7.33
N ASN A 28 2.97 -12.26 -6.87
CA ASN A 28 2.68 -13.62 -6.45
C ASN A 28 2.43 -13.66 -4.93
N LEU A 29 1.23 -14.08 -4.51
CA LEU A 29 0.86 -14.14 -3.08
C LEU A 29 1.74 -15.11 -2.27
N ALA A 30 2.35 -16.11 -2.92
CA ALA A 30 3.33 -16.99 -2.28
C ALA A 30 4.56 -16.21 -1.76
N ASP A 31 4.97 -15.14 -2.45
CA ASP A 31 6.09 -14.30 -2.04
C ASP A 31 5.75 -13.42 -0.83
N VAL A 32 4.46 -13.19 -0.58
CA VAL A 32 3.94 -12.41 0.56
C VAL A 32 3.55 -13.31 1.74
N ALA A 33 3.20 -14.57 1.49
CA ALA A 33 2.81 -15.53 2.52
C ALA A 33 3.81 -15.59 3.69
N GLY A 34 3.29 -15.71 4.91
CA GLY A 34 4.07 -15.71 6.15
C GLY A 34 3.58 -14.67 7.14
N LYS A 35 4.29 -14.58 8.28
CA LYS A 35 3.98 -13.63 9.34
C LYS A 35 4.79 -12.35 9.16
N TRP A 36 4.13 -11.22 9.41
CA TRP A 36 4.71 -9.89 9.29
C TRP A 36 4.47 -9.10 10.57
N THR A 37 5.53 -8.46 11.07
CA THR A 37 5.42 -7.36 12.04
C THR A 37 5.31 -6.07 11.25
N VAL A 38 4.19 -5.36 11.39
CA VAL A 38 3.86 -4.16 10.62
C VAL A 38 3.79 -2.94 11.54
N GLN A 39 4.42 -1.85 11.11
CA GLN A 39 4.35 -0.53 11.74
C GLN A 39 3.45 0.37 10.91
N GLY A 40 2.39 0.90 11.52
CA GLY A 40 1.59 2.00 10.98
C GLY A 40 2.16 3.34 11.44
N MET A 41 2.47 4.22 10.50
CA MET A 41 3.12 5.51 10.71
C MET A 41 2.27 6.66 10.17
N ALA A 42 2.49 7.88 10.68
CA ALA A 42 1.84 9.07 10.15
C ALA A 42 2.16 9.30 8.65
N GLU A 43 1.24 9.89 7.88
CA GLU A 43 1.41 10.07 6.42
C GLU A 43 2.67 10.88 6.05
N GLY A 44 3.02 11.89 6.86
CA GLY A 44 4.11 12.83 6.59
C GLY A 44 5.38 12.64 7.44
N SER A 45 5.48 11.58 8.25
CA SER A 45 6.67 11.32 9.06
C SER A 45 6.83 9.84 9.37
N ASP A 46 8.03 9.43 9.79
CA ASP A 46 8.29 8.04 10.20
C ASP A 46 7.90 7.79 11.69
N SER A 47 7.05 8.64 12.26
CA SER A 47 6.53 8.45 13.62
C SER A 47 5.60 7.23 13.64
N VAL A 48 6.01 6.18 14.36
CA VAL A 48 5.23 4.96 14.54
C VAL A 48 4.07 5.23 15.50
N LEU A 49 2.84 4.99 15.02
CA LEU A 49 1.61 5.16 15.79
C LEU A 49 1.12 3.83 16.36
N ILE A 50 1.31 2.73 15.62
CA ILE A 50 0.89 1.38 16.02
C ILE A 50 1.84 0.34 15.43
N THR A 51 2.08 -0.73 16.18
CA THR A 51 2.72 -1.96 15.68
C THR A 51 1.74 -3.10 15.83
N TYR A 52 1.59 -3.94 14.81
CA TYR A 52 0.65 -5.05 14.76
C TYR A 52 1.18 -6.18 13.88
N GLU A 53 0.51 -7.34 13.90
CA GLU A 53 0.88 -8.47 13.06
C GLU A 53 -0.08 -8.67 11.90
N VAL A 54 0.45 -9.14 10.76
CA VAL A 54 -0.33 -9.70 9.65
C VAL A 54 0.14 -11.13 9.42
N ASN A 55 -0.79 -12.08 9.48
CA ASN A 55 -0.56 -13.45 9.02
C ASN A 55 -1.12 -13.56 7.60
N ALA A 56 -0.21 -13.59 6.63
CA ALA A 56 -0.53 -13.72 5.21
C ALA A 56 -0.44 -15.18 4.78
N THR A 57 -1.34 -15.62 3.90
CA THR A 57 -1.29 -16.92 3.23
C THR A 57 -0.89 -16.75 1.75
N ALA A 58 -0.64 -17.86 1.06
CA ALA A 58 -0.34 -17.85 -0.37
C ALA A 58 -1.58 -17.69 -1.27
N THR A 59 -2.76 -17.47 -0.68
CA THR A 59 -4.03 -17.22 -1.38
C THR A 59 -4.68 -15.96 -0.82
N THR A 60 -5.86 -15.57 -1.32
CA THR A 60 -6.64 -14.46 -0.76
C THR A 60 -7.42 -14.85 0.50
N GLU A 61 -7.34 -16.11 0.93
CA GLU A 61 -8.12 -16.66 2.04
C GLU A 61 -7.25 -16.89 3.28
N GLY A 62 -7.85 -16.79 4.47
CA GLY A 62 -7.18 -17.11 5.73
C GLY A 62 -6.17 -16.07 6.22
N TRP A 63 -6.11 -14.88 5.59
CA TRP A 63 -5.32 -13.78 6.10
C TRP A 63 -5.95 -13.20 7.36
N THR A 64 -5.11 -12.83 8.33
CA THR A 64 -5.56 -12.19 9.57
C THR A 64 -4.67 -11.02 9.96
N ILE A 65 -5.25 -10.02 10.60
CA ILE A 65 -4.55 -8.97 11.34
C ILE A 65 -4.68 -9.23 12.84
N VAL A 66 -3.60 -8.99 13.60
CA VAL A 66 -3.59 -9.07 15.06
C VAL A 66 -3.13 -7.73 15.62
N LEU A 67 -4.07 -6.98 16.17
CA LEU A 67 -3.79 -5.70 16.82
C LEU A 67 -3.37 -5.90 18.29
N PRO A 68 -2.64 -4.95 18.92
CA PRO A 68 -2.27 -5.04 20.32
C PRO A 68 -3.47 -5.33 21.23
N GLY A 69 -3.39 -6.42 22.00
CA GLY A 69 -4.43 -6.81 22.95
C GLY A 69 -5.76 -7.24 22.32
N ARG A 70 -5.79 -7.60 21.04
CA ARG A 70 -6.99 -8.08 20.33
C ARG A 70 -6.80 -9.51 19.81
N ASP A 71 -7.90 -10.23 19.69
CA ASP A 71 -7.94 -11.48 18.95
C ASP A 71 -7.68 -11.25 17.45
N PRO A 72 -7.18 -12.26 16.71
CA PRO A 72 -7.02 -12.17 15.27
C PRO A 72 -8.33 -11.85 14.55
N MET A 73 -8.30 -10.88 13.64
CA MET A 73 -9.44 -10.51 12.79
C MET A 73 -9.15 -10.92 11.34
N ALA A 74 -10.14 -11.50 10.67
CA ALA A 74 -10.02 -11.89 9.27
C ALA A 74 -9.91 -10.67 8.36
N LEU A 75 -8.96 -10.71 7.42
CA LEU A 75 -8.82 -9.72 6.36
C LEU A 75 -9.56 -10.21 5.11
N HIS A 76 -10.32 -9.32 4.47
CA HIS A 76 -10.70 -9.50 3.08
C HIS A 76 -9.52 -9.09 2.20
N VAL A 77 -9.10 -9.94 1.26
CA VAL A 77 -7.92 -9.71 0.42
C VAL A 77 -8.27 -9.72 -1.06
N THR A 78 -7.75 -8.75 -1.80
CA THR A 78 -7.74 -8.74 -3.27
C THR A 78 -6.35 -8.36 -3.79
N THR A 79 -6.08 -8.62 -5.07
CA THR A 79 -4.80 -8.32 -5.71
C THR A 79 -5.02 -7.50 -6.98
N GLY A 80 -4.10 -6.61 -7.30
CA GLY A 80 -4.08 -5.86 -8.56
C GLY A 80 -2.68 -5.41 -8.92
N GLY A 81 -2.20 -5.76 -10.13
CA GLY A 81 -0.82 -5.50 -10.54
C GLY A 81 0.19 -6.09 -9.55
N ASP A 82 1.05 -5.24 -9.01
CA ASP A 82 2.09 -5.56 -8.02
C ASP A 82 1.63 -5.43 -6.55
N SER A 83 0.33 -5.20 -6.32
CA SER A 83 -0.21 -4.77 -5.03
C SER A 83 -1.24 -5.75 -4.44
N VAL A 84 -1.27 -5.86 -3.11
CA VAL A 84 -2.37 -6.46 -2.32
C VAL A 84 -3.20 -5.35 -1.74
N VAL A 85 -4.53 -5.48 -1.82
CA VAL A 85 -5.48 -4.66 -1.07
C VAL A 85 -6.10 -5.52 0.02
N THR A 86 -6.14 -4.99 1.24
CA THR A 86 -6.78 -5.65 2.38
C THR A 86 -7.82 -4.74 3.02
N HIS A 87 -8.93 -5.34 3.47
CA HIS A 87 -9.99 -4.64 4.17
C HIS A 87 -10.36 -5.38 5.46
N VAL A 88 -10.64 -4.64 6.53
CA VAL A 88 -11.13 -5.20 7.80
C VAL A 88 -11.95 -4.18 8.59
N GLY A 89 -12.94 -4.69 9.32
CA GLY A 89 -13.81 -3.95 10.22
C GLY A 89 -15.29 -4.06 9.86
N PRO A 90 -16.14 -3.33 10.60
CA PRO A 90 -15.79 -2.40 11.66
C PRO A 90 -15.27 -3.08 12.93
N PHE A 91 -14.30 -2.46 13.62
CA PHE A 91 -13.81 -2.86 14.95
C PHE A 91 -13.47 -1.63 15.80
N GLU A 92 -13.35 -1.79 17.11
CA GLU A 92 -12.97 -0.68 18.00
C GLU A 92 -11.50 -0.31 17.80
N SER A 93 -11.23 0.95 17.48
CA SER A 93 -9.87 1.44 17.22
C SER A 93 -8.98 1.37 18.46
N VAL A 94 -7.76 0.84 18.26
CA VAL A 94 -6.67 0.89 19.26
C VAL A 94 -6.13 2.31 19.43
N LEU A 95 -6.16 3.12 18.37
CA LEU A 95 -5.65 4.50 18.40
C LEU A 95 -6.68 5.51 18.90
N ARG A 96 -7.97 5.17 18.85
CA ARG A 96 -9.09 6.02 19.29
C ARG A 96 -10.10 5.17 20.08
N PRO A 97 -9.88 4.97 21.39
CA PRO A 97 -10.76 4.15 22.23
C PRO A 97 -12.23 4.57 22.12
N GLY A 98 -13.14 3.59 22.15
CA GLY A 98 -14.58 3.81 22.01
C GLY A 98 -15.06 4.20 20.61
N THR A 99 -14.18 4.27 19.60
CA THR A 99 -14.55 4.64 18.23
C THR A 99 -14.40 3.46 17.28
N GLN A 100 -15.45 3.14 16.52
CA GLN A 100 -15.40 2.12 15.48
C GLN A 100 -14.64 2.61 14.24
N VAL A 101 -13.86 1.72 13.63
CA VAL A 101 -13.08 2.00 12.42
C VAL A 101 -13.17 0.84 11.43
N THR A 102 -13.19 1.16 10.14
CA THR A 102 -12.84 0.22 9.06
C THR A 102 -11.54 0.67 8.43
N THR A 103 -10.69 -0.27 8.05
CA THR A 103 -9.43 0.05 7.35
C THR A 103 -9.40 -0.58 5.97
N GLU A 104 -8.85 0.15 5.02
CA GLU A 104 -8.40 -0.37 3.74
C GLU A 104 -6.90 -0.13 3.64
N SER A 105 -6.14 -1.14 3.25
CA SER A 105 -4.70 -1.04 3.12
C SER A 105 -4.26 -1.50 1.74
N VAL A 106 -3.37 -0.75 1.11
CA VAL A 106 -2.70 -1.15 -0.13
C VAL A 106 -1.23 -1.37 0.19
N MET A 107 -0.70 -2.54 -0.16
CA MET A 107 0.68 -2.91 0.14
C MET A 107 1.35 -3.60 -1.05
N ARG A 108 2.66 -3.41 -1.16
CA ARG A 108 3.55 -4.04 -2.14
C ARG A 108 4.70 -4.71 -1.43
N LEU A 109 5.25 -5.75 -2.04
CA LEU A 109 6.51 -6.34 -1.60
C LEU A 109 7.68 -5.58 -2.26
N VAL A 110 8.44 -4.83 -1.48
CA VAL A 110 9.58 -4.03 -1.93
C VAL A 110 10.81 -4.44 -1.15
N ASN A 111 11.84 -4.95 -1.83
CA ASN A 111 13.10 -5.39 -1.19
C ASN A 111 12.89 -6.33 0.01
N GLY A 112 11.90 -7.23 -0.07
CA GLY A 112 11.55 -8.17 1.00
C GLY A 112 10.76 -7.59 2.17
N GLN A 113 10.32 -6.32 2.07
CA GLN A 113 9.45 -5.66 3.04
C GLN A 113 8.08 -5.39 2.45
N LEU A 114 7.04 -5.44 3.29
CA LEU A 114 5.76 -4.85 2.91
C LEU A 114 5.86 -3.35 3.04
N GLU A 115 5.52 -2.61 2.01
CA GLU A 115 5.41 -1.15 2.06
C GLU A 115 4.08 -0.72 1.46
N GLY A 116 3.48 0.33 2.02
CA GLY A 116 2.22 0.83 1.49
C GLY A 116 1.54 1.87 2.37
N THR A 117 0.22 1.97 2.19
CA THR A 117 -0.63 2.94 2.87
C THR A 117 -1.85 2.25 3.49
N VAL A 118 -2.42 2.91 4.50
CA VAL A 118 -3.70 2.53 5.11
C VAL A 118 -4.62 3.75 5.09
N VAL A 119 -5.88 3.56 4.72
CA VAL A 119 -6.95 4.53 4.93
C VAL A 119 -7.86 4.00 6.03
N ALA A 120 -7.93 4.72 7.14
CA ALA A 120 -8.79 4.43 8.26
C ALA A 120 -10.03 5.34 8.21
N HIS A 121 -11.21 4.72 8.18
CA HIS A 121 -12.50 5.39 8.21
C HIS A 121 -13.14 5.20 9.59
N TYR A 122 -13.14 6.24 10.39
CA TYR A 122 -13.75 6.27 11.72
C TYR A 122 -15.23 6.62 11.62
N GLN A 123 -16.05 5.94 12.41
CA GLN A 123 -17.47 6.22 12.54
C GLN A 123 -17.73 7.43 13.45
N THR A 124 -17.19 8.59 13.07
CA THR A 124 -17.37 9.90 13.72
C THR A 124 -17.73 10.95 12.69
N ALA A 125 -18.34 12.06 13.13
CA ALA A 125 -18.56 13.22 12.26
C ALA A 125 -17.29 14.07 12.12
N GLY A 126 -17.13 14.75 10.98
CA GLY A 126 -16.09 15.77 10.76
C GLY A 126 -14.89 15.32 9.91
N ALA A 127 -13.97 16.26 9.67
CA ALA A 127 -12.82 16.08 8.79
C ALA A 127 -11.85 14.98 9.26
N ASP A 128 -11.78 14.74 10.57
CA ASP A 128 -10.88 13.74 11.17
C ASP A 128 -11.41 12.30 11.08
N SER A 129 -12.56 12.09 10.43
CA SER A 129 -13.17 10.78 10.21
C SER A 129 -12.37 9.91 9.23
N VAL A 130 -11.51 10.49 8.40
CA VAL A 130 -10.63 9.76 7.49
C VAL A 130 -9.17 10.08 7.81
N VAL A 131 -8.39 9.06 8.13
CA VAL A 131 -6.95 9.18 8.38
C VAL A 131 -6.19 8.33 7.39
N ARG A 132 -5.14 8.89 6.81
CA ARG A 132 -4.17 8.15 5.99
C ARG A 132 -2.92 7.88 6.80
N LEU A 133 -2.42 6.66 6.69
CA LEU A 133 -1.19 6.21 7.33
C LEU A 133 -0.26 5.63 6.27
N ARG A 134 1.04 5.70 6.55
CA ARG A 134 2.03 4.83 5.90
C ARG A 134 2.13 3.53 6.68
N GLN A 135 2.57 2.47 6.02
CA GLN A 135 2.90 1.21 6.68
C GLN A 135 4.18 0.59 6.13
N ARG A 136 4.91 -0.07 7.02
CA ARG A 136 6.04 -0.94 6.67
C ARG A 136 5.97 -2.23 7.47
N GLY A 137 6.14 -3.37 6.80
CA GLY A 137 6.18 -4.69 7.40
C GLY A 137 7.50 -5.39 7.16
N THR A 138 8.04 -6.00 8.20
CA THR A 138 9.16 -6.95 8.12
C THR A 138 8.68 -8.34 8.50
N ARG A 139 9.33 -9.39 7.99
CA ARG A 139 9.03 -10.76 8.42
C ARG A 139 9.15 -10.85 9.95
N ALA A 140 8.16 -11.45 10.59
CA ALA A 140 8.27 -11.77 12.01
C ALA A 140 9.38 -12.82 12.18
N GLN A 141 10.15 -12.71 13.27
CA GLN A 141 11.20 -13.68 13.60
C GLN A 141 10.62 -14.97 14.18
#